data_AF-A0A8H6JGJ7-F1
#
_entry.id   AF-A0A8H6JGJ7-F1
#
_cell.length_a   1.000
_cell.length_b   1.000
_cell.length_c   1.000
_cell.angle_alpha   90.00
_cell.angle_beta   90.00
_cell.angle_gamma   90.00
#
_symmetry.space_group_name_H-M   'P 1'
#
loop_
_entity.id
_entity.type
_entity.pdbx_description
1 polymer ?
#
loop_
_entity_poly.entity_id
_entity_poly.type
_entity_poly.pdbx_seq_one_letter_code
_entity_poly.pdbx_strand_id
1 'polypeptide(L)'
;MHFKTAAIALFASFVAAQDLSFLPDCARPCFVDSFPISGCASQTDFACICASTAYNNAVTACVLGACQTADVIAALDWATQTCNSVGVPI
;
A
#
# COMPACT_ATOMS: atom_id res chain seq x y z
N MET A 1 44.18 -8.79 -12.38
CA MET A 1 43.03 -7.97 -12.80
C MET A 1 42.00 -8.01 -11.68
N HIS A 2 41.80 -6.90 -10.96
CA HIS A 2 40.83 -6.84 -9.85
C HIS A 2 39.44 -6.56 -10.42
N PHE A 3 38.61 -7.60 -10.53
CA PHE A 3 37.22 -7.43 -10.93
C PHE A 3 36.41 -6.90 -9.76
N LYS A 4 35.93 -5.66 -9.93
CA LYS A 4 34.91 -5.01 -9.14
C LYS A 4 33.64 -5.87 -9.15
N THR A 5 33.29 -6.52 -8.04
CA THR A 5 31.99 -7.17 -7.88
C THR A 5 31.12 -6.30 -6.99
N ALA A 6 30.22 -5.56 -7.62
CA ALA A 6 29.14 -4.84 -6.96
C ALA A 6 28.31 -5.83 -6.13
N ALA A 7 28.06 -5.51 -4.87
CA ALA A 7 27.13 -6.23 -4.03
C ALA A 7 25.72 -6.07 -4.61
N ILE A 8 25.21 -7.12 -5.25
CA ILE A 8 23.83 -7.18 -5.70
C ILE A 8 23.00 -7.46 -4.44
N ALA A 9 22.41 -6.41 -3.87
CA ALA A 9 21.38 -6.55 -2.85
C ALA A 9 20.13 -7.12 -3.52
N LEU A 10 19.98 -8.45 -3.44
CA LEU A 10 18.75 -9.15 -3.78
C LEU A 10 17.72 -8.85 -2.69
N PHE A 11 16.99 -7.75 -2.82
CA PHE A 11 15.72 -7.63 -2.12
C PHE A 11 14.76 -8.60 -2.80
N ALA A 12 14.61 -9.78 -2.20
CA ALA A 12 13.51 -10.67 -2.53
C ALA A 12 12.23 -9.93 -2.16
N SER A 13 11.60 -9.28 -3.15
CA SER A 13 10.24 -8.79 -3.03
C SER A 13 9.35 -10.01 -2.91
N PHE A 14 9.10 -10.42 -1.66
CA PHE A 14 7.96 -11.25 -1.34
C PHE A 14 6.75 -10.35 -1.61
N VAL A 15 6.31 -10.29 -2.88
CA VAL A 15 5.02 -9.73 -3.22
C VAL A 15 4.02 -10.75 -2.69
N ALA A 16 3.68 -10.63 -1.41
CA ALA A 16 2.41 -11.17 -0.96
C ALA A 16 1.38 -10.61 -1.95
N ALA A 17 0.59 -11.49 -2.54
CA ALA A 17 -0.50 -11.12 -3.45
C ALA A 17 -1.55 -10.32 -2.65
N GLN A 18 -1.20 -9.10 -2.29
CA GLN A 18 -2.03 -8.12 -1.62
C GLN A 18 -2.94 -7.60 -2.69
N ASP A 19 -3.98 -8.39 -2.94
CA ASP A 19 -5.05 -7.99 -3.82
C ASP A 19 -6.05 -7.18 -3.00
N LEU A 20 -6.60 -6.14 -3.62
CA LEU A 20 -7.60 -5.26 -3.02
C LEU A 20 -8.91 -6.01 -2.67
N SER A 21 -9.05 -7.28 -3.05
CA SER A 21 -10.19 -8.15 -2.73
C SER A 21 -10.43 -8.36 -1.23
N PHE A 22 -9.44 -8.13 -0.37
CA PHE A 22 -9.62 -8.23 1.09
C PHE A 22 -10.14 -6.94 1.74
N LEU A 23 -10.25 -5.84 0.98
CA LEU A 23 -10.83 -4.62 1.50
C LEU A 23 -12.35 -4.72 1.56
N PRO A 24 -12.98 -4.06 2.55
CA PRO A 24 -14.41 -3.79 2.51
C PRO A 24 -14.81 -3.10 1.21
N ASP A 25 -16.01 -3.43 0.70
CA ASP A 25 -16.51 -2.86 -0.56
C ASP A 25 -16.58 -1.34 -0.55
N CYS A 26 -16.87 -0.73 0.61
CA CYS A 26 -16.90 0.73 0.77
C CYS A 26 -15.50 1.37 0.67
N ALA A 27 -14.43 0.64 1.02
CA ALA A 27 -13.07 1.16 1.06
C ALA A 27 -12.37 1.02 -0.29
N ARG A 28 -12.69 -0.03 -1.05
CA ARG A 28 -12.09 -0.32 -2.36
C ARG A 28 -12.07 0.87 -3.34
N PRO A 29 -13.17 1.64 -3.56
CA PRO A 29 -13.11 2.83 -4.42
C PRO A 29 -12.17 3.90 -3.88
N CYS A 30 -12.06 4.08 -2.55
CA CYS A 30 -11.15 5.05 -1.96
C CYS A 30 -9.68 4.78 -2.33
N PHE A 31 -9.27 3.52 -2.37
CA PHE A 31 -7.91 3.14 -2.75
C PHE A 31 -7.64 3.35 -4.24
N VAL A 32 -8.61 3.02 -5.10
CA VAL A 32 -8.50 3.13 -6.56
C VAL A 32 -8.55 4.60 -7.00
N ASP A 33 -9.53 5.36 -6.51
CA ASP A 33 -9.77 6.75 -6.92
C ASP A 33 -8.69 7.70 -6.40
N SER A 34 -8.10 7.38 -5.24
CA SER A 34 -6.96 8.15 -4.70
C SER A 34 -5.63 7.80 -5.36
N PHE A 35 -5.55 6.71 -6.12
CA PHE A 35 -4.28 6.21 -6.68
C PHE A 35 -3.47 7.27 -7.47
N PRO A 36 -4.08 8.14 -8.29
CA PRO A 36 -3.32 9.17 -9.00
C PRO A 36 -2.52 10.13 -8.08
N ILE A 37 -2.93 10.28 -6.81
CA ILE A 37 -2.24 11.11 -5.81
C ILE A 37 -0.95 10.44 -5.33
N SER A 38 -0.85 9.11 -5.43
CA SER A 38 0.29 8.35 -4.93
C SER A 38 1.60 8.66 -5.67
N GLY A 39 1.51 8.97 -6.97
CA GLY A 39 2.67 9.10 -7.85
C GLY A 39 3.34 7.77 -8.21
N CYS A 40 2.74 6.63 -7.82
CA CYS A 40 3.29 5.30 -8.03
C CYS A 40 3.01 4.76 -9.43
N ALA A 41 3.86 3.86 -9.90
CA ALA A 41 3.77 3.31 -11.25
C ALA A 41 2.62 2.30 -11.41
N SER A 42 2.23 1.62 -10.33
CA SER A 42 1.19 0.59 -10.32
C SER A 42 0.38 0.64 -9.02
N GLN A 43 -0.90 0.29 -9.08
CA GLN A 43 -1.78 0.11 -7.90
C GLN A 43 -1.33 -1.04 -6.98
N THR A 44 -0.42 -1.89 -7.47
CA THR A 44 0.18 -2.99 -6.70
C THR A 44 1.60 -2.69 -6.24
N ASP A 45 2.11 -1.48 -6.49
CA ASP A 45 3.41 -1.04 -5.98
C ASP A 45 3.26 -0.61 -4.52
N PHE A 46 2.99 -1.58 -3.64
CA PHE A 46 2.69 -1.32 -2.23
C PHE A 46 3.84 -0.63 -1.51
N ALA A 47 5.09 -0.90 -1.89
CA ALA A 47 6.24 -0.20 -1.32
C ALA A 47 6.17 1.31 -1.62
N CYS A 48 5.86 1.70 -2.86
CA CYS A 48 5.65 3.10 -3.21
C CYS A 48 4.38 3.68 -2.56
N ILE A 49 3.27 2.96 -2.61
CA ILE A 49 1.97 3.40 -2.10
C ILE A 49 2.06 3.69 -0.60
N CYS A 50 2.62 2.76 0.18
CA CYS A 50 2.80 2.91 1.62
C CYS A 50 3.74 4.08 1.97
N ALA A 51 4.74 4.37 1.12
CA ALA A 51 5.61 5.52 1.30
C ALA A 51 4.93 6.88 1.00
N SER A 52 3.77 6.87 0.31
CA SER A 52 3.08 8.08 -0.10
C SER A 52 2.12 8.60 0.98
N THR A 53 2.60 9.51 1.83
CA THR A 53 1.76 10.15 2.86
C THR A 53 0.54 10.85 2.28
N ALA A 54 0.66 11.47 1.10
CA ALA A 54 -0.46 12.15 0.43
C ALA A 54 -1.57 11.18 0.05
N TYR A 55 -1.21 10.02 -0.51
CA TYR A 55 -2.15 8.94 -0.80
C TYR A 55 -2.79 8.39 0.47
N ASN A 56 -1.99 8.03 1.47
CA ASN A 56 -2.50 7.46 2.73
C ASN A 56 -3.50 8.40 3.41
N ASN A 57 -3.24 9.71 3.42
CA ASN A 57 -4.15 10.71 3.96
C ASN A 57 -5.46 10.81 3.14
N ALA A 58 -5.36 10.81 1.82
CA ALA A 58 -6.54 10.88 0.93
C ALA A 58 -7.44 9.64 1.10
N VAL A 59 -6.84 8.45 1.12
CA VAL A 59 -7.56 7.19 1.36
C VAL A 59 -8.20 7.19 2.74
N THR A 60 -7.47 7.56 3.79
CA THR A 60 -7.99 7.62 5.15
C THR A 60 -9.20 8.54 5.25
N ALA A 61 -9.12 9.74 4.68
CA ALA A 61 -10.24 10.69 4.68
C ALA A 61 -11.46 10.15 3.91
N CYS A 62 -11.24 9.49 2.78
CA CYS A 62 -12.32 8.86 2.00
C CYS A 62 -12.98 7.72 2.77
N VAL A 63 -12.19 6.79 3.33
CA VAL A 63 -12.69 5.62 4.08
C VAL A 63 -13.48 6.06 5.31
N LEU A 64 -13.02 7.08 6.04
CA LEU A 64 -13.76 7.64 7.19
C LEU A 64 -15.12 8.26 6.80
N GLY A 65 -15.27 8.75 5.56
CA GLY A 65 -16.52 9.31 5.06
C GLY A 65 -17.45 8.29 4.39
N ALA A 66 -16.90 7.19 3.86
CA ALA A 66 -17.63 6.22 3.05
C ALA A 66 -17.99 4.92 3.80
N CYS A 67 -17.24 4.56 4.83
CA CYS A 67 -17.32 3.28 5.52
C CYS A 67 -17.85 3.39 6.95
N GLN A 68 -18.44 2.30 7.46
CA GLN A 68 -18.76 2.19 8.88
C GLN A 68 -17.50 1.91 9.70
N THR A 69 -17.54 2.19 11.00
CA THR A 69 -16.35 2.06 11.89
C THR A 69 -15.70 0.67 11.82
N ALA A 70 -16.47 -0.40 11.70
CA ALA A 70 -15.93 -1.75 11.56
C ALA A 70 -15.11 -1.93 10.27
N ASP A 71 -15.61 -1.40 9.16
CA ASP A 71 -14.93 -1.46 7.85
C ASP A 71 -13.72 -0.52 7.81
N VAL A 72 -13.78 0.64 8.47
CA VAL A 72 -12.63 1.53 8.64
C VAL A 72 -11.50 0.78 9.35
N ILE A 73 -11.81 0.08 10.45
CA ILE A 73 -10.81 -0.70 11.20
C ILE A 73 -10.25 -1.83 10.34
N ALA A 74 -11.10 -2.55 9.61
CA ALA A 74 -10.66 -3.63 8.71
C ALA A 74 -9.74 -3.12 7.58
N ALA A 75 -10.07 -1.98 6.97
CA ALA A 75 -9.24 -1.36 5.94
C ALA A 75 -7.89 -0.87 6.50
N LEU A 76 -7.89 -0.30 7.71
CA LEU A 76 -6.65 0.11 8.38
C LEU A 76 -5.76 -1.09 8.72
N ASP A 77 -6.33 -2.15 9.31
CA ASP A 77 -5.57 -3.37 9.65
C ASP A 77 -4.96 -4.01 8.39
N TRP A 78 -5.75 -4.10 7.32
CA TRP A 78 -5.24 -4.56 6.02
C TRP A 78 -4.09 -3.67 5.51
N ALA A 79 -4.24 -2.35 5.56
CA ALA A 79 -3.21 -1.41 5.09
C ALA A 79 -1.93 -1.52 5.93
N THR A 80 -2.05 -1.58 7.26
CA THR A 80 -0.91 -1.77 8.18
C THR A 80 -0.18 -3.09 7.91
N GLN A 81 -0.91 -4.21 7.77
CA GLN A 81 -0.29 -5.51 7.44
C GLN A 81 0.40 -5.50 6.08
N THR A 82 -0.24 -4.87 5.09
CA THR A 82 0.27 -4.70 3.73
C THR A 82 1.60 -3.95 3.73
N CYS A 83 1.58 -2.77 4.33
CA CYS A 83 2.73 -1.89 4.45
C CYS A 83 3.88 -2.48 5.28
N ASN A 84 3.56 -3.21 6.37
CA ASN A 84 4.56 -3.96 7.14
C ASN A 84 5.23 -5.06 6.31
N SER A 85 4.47 -5.80 5.49
CA SER A 85 5.00 -6.91 4.70
C SER A 85 6.02 -6.48 3.63
N VAL A 86 5.90 -5.24 3.14
CA VAL A 86 6.82 -4.64 2.17
C VAL A 86 7.91 -3.78 2.83
N GLY A 87 7.97 -3.76 4.16
CA GLY A 87 9.00 -3.06 4.93
C GLY A 87 8.82 -1.54 4.99
N VAL A 88 7.62 -1.03 4.72
CA VAL A 88 7.28 0.40 4.75
C VAL A 88 6.08 0.62 5.68
N PRO A 89 6.24 0.53 7.02
CA PRO A 89 5.14 0.70 7.97
C PRO A 89 4.50 2.10 7.87
N ILE A 90 3.18 2.16 8.07
CA ILE A 90 2.36 3.39 8.09
C ILE A 90 1.70 3.63 9.45
#